data_AF-A0A183A493-F1
#
_entry.id   AF-A0A183A493-F1
#
_cell.length_a   1.000
_cell.length_b   1.000
_cell.length_c   1.000
_cell.angle_alpha   90.00
_cell.angle_beta   90.00
_cell.angle_gamma   90.00
#
_symmetry.space_group_name_H-M   'P 1'
#
loop_
_entity.id
_entity.type
_entity.pdbx_description
1 polymer ?
#
loop_
_entity_poly.entity_id
_entity_poly.type
_entity_poly.pdbx_seq_one_letter_code
_entity_poly.pdbx_strand_id
1 'polypeptide(L)'
;MRINASKSASMMMMKDGKRKHRVLTQDHFEVDGSPLKSMSPVDEAKYMGPGFTWKGRKAVRHTGKLNEMLGDLTKAPLKPHQRLELLRVFAIPKLVHDLTLGVAHRNTLKYLDRMIRETQRARIGRSARTENPLTAIVTGTKSFGPNVRTANIPISVGQSTVVSVEEAKQA
;
A
#
# COMPACT_ATOMS: atom_id res chain seq x y z
N MET A 1 -1.35 -7.73 -38.32
CA MET A 1 -0.39 -7.69 -37.19
C MET A 1 0.88 -8.40 -37.63
N ARG A 2 2.07 -7.82 -37.40
CA ARG A 2 3.37 -8.44 -37.69
C ARG A 2 4.06 -8.78 -36.36
N ILE A 3 4.57 -10.01 -36.22
CA ILE A 3 5.25 -10.46 -35.01
C ILE A 3 6.67 -9.87 -35.02
N ASN A 4 7.09 -9.29 -33.89
CA ASN A 4 8.43 -8.74 -33.75
C ASN A 4 9.34 -9.74 -33.04
N ALA A 5 10.21 -10.42 -33.80
CA ALA A 5 11.15 -11.41 -33.28
C ALA A 5 12.01 -10.90 -32.11
N SER A 6 12.43 -9.63 -32.12
CA SER A 6 13.27 -9.05 -31.05
C SER A 6 12.55 -8.92 -29.70
N LYS A 7 11.22 -8.88 -29.71
CA LYS A 7 10.39 -8.81 -28.48
C LYS A 7 9.73 -10.14 -28.16
N SER A 8 9.98 -11.17 -28.95
CA SER A 8 9.38 -12.48 -28.83
C SER A 8 10.42 -13.48 -28.32
N ALA A 9 9.92 -14.50 -27.62
CA ALA A 9 10.74 -15.60 -27.14
C ALA A 9 9.97 -16.91 -27.35
N SER A 10 10.70 -17.98 -27.66
CA SER A 10 10.15 -19.31 -27.87
C SER A 10 10.44 -20.19 -26.66
N MET A 11 9.56 -21.16 -26.44
CA MET A 11 9.73 -22.17 -25.40
C MET A 11 9.02 -23.44 -25.83
N MET A 12 9.77 -24.53 -25.96
CA MET A 12 9.23 -25.82 -26.38
C MET A 12 9.14 -26.76 -25.18
N MET A 13 7.93 -27.22 -24.87
CA MET A 13 7.70 -28.22 -23.83
C MET A 13 7.44 -29.59 -24.47
N MET A 14 8.33 -30.53 -24.22
CA MET A 14 8.21 -31.91 -24.67
C MET A 14 7.94 -32.87 -23.51
N LYS A 15 7.30 -34.01 -23.82
CA LYS A 15 7.13 -35.11 -22.85
C LYS A 15 8.42 -35.94 -22.77
N ASP A 16 8.88 -36.22 -21.56
CA ASP A 16 9.99 -37.13 -21.29
C ASP A 16 9.47 -38.57 -21.19
N GLY A 17 9.07 -39.10 -22.35
CA GLY A 17 8.61 -40.47 -22.61
C GLY A 17 8.20 -41.29 -21.36
N LYS A 18 9.07 -42.24 -20.99
CA LYS A 18 8.80 -43.21 -19.91
C LYS A 18 8.86 -42.59 -18.51
N ARG A 19 9.56 -41.47 -18.33
CA ARG A 19 9.77 -40.84 -17.03
C ARG A 19 8.60 -39.95 -16.61
N LYS A 20 7.59 -39.74 -17.48
CA LYS A 20 6.39 -38.92 -17.23
C LYS A 20 6.72 -37.47 -16.81
N HIS A 21 7.91 -36.97 -17.10
CA HIS A 21 8.28 -35.56 -16.89
C HIS A 21 7.96 -34.71 -18.12
N ARG A 22 8.00 -33.39 -17.95
CA ARG A 22 8.07 -32.43 -19.06
C ARG A 22 9.44 -31.80 -19.07
N VAL A 23 10.03 -31.70 -20.26
CA VAL A 23 11.34 -31.10 -20.48
C VAL A 23 11.16 -29.87 -21.35
N LEU A 24 11.93 -28.84 -21.04
CA LEU A 24 12.03 -27.63 -21.83
C LEU A 24 13.23 -27.78 -22.74
N THR A 25 12.97 -27.85 -24.05
CA THR A 25 14.00 -27.99 -25.06
C THR A 25 14.37 -26.61 -25.59
N GLN A 26 15.67 -26.40 -25.81
CA GLN A 26 16.19 -25.19 -26.42
C GLN A 26 16.27 -25.37 -27.94
N ASP A 27 15.11 -25.29 -28.60
CA ASP A 27 15.03 -25.32 -30.06
C ASP A 27 15.02 -23.91 -30.64
N HIS A 28 15.62 -23.77 -31.82
CA HIS A 28 15.68 -22.52 -32.55
C HIS A 28 14.45 -22.37 -33.43
N PHE A 29 13.70 -21.30 -33.19
CA PHE A 29 12.56 -20.92 -34.01
C PHE A 29 12.88 -19.61 -34.72
N GLU A 30 12.36 -19.42 -35.92
CA GLU A 30 12.53 -18.19 -36.69
C GLU A 30 11.18 -17.56 -37.02
N VAL A 31 11.13 -16.24 -37.01
CA VAL A 31 9.98 -15.45 -37.46
C VAL A 31 10.52 -14.41 -38.42
N ASP A 32 9.99 -14.39 -39.66
CA ASP A 32 10.46 -13.51 -40.75
C ASP A 32 11.99 -13.59 -40.98
N GLY A 33 12.58 -14.79 -40.86
CA GLY A 33 14.04 -15.02 -41.00
C GLY A 33 14.89 -14.48 -39.85
N SER A 34 14.27 -14.03 -38.75
CA SER A 34 14.96 -13.62 -37.53
C SER A 34 14.82 -14.70 -36.45
N PRO A 35 15.92 -15.16 -35.82
CA PRO A 35 15.85 -16.16 -34.77
C PRO A 35 15.18 -15.61 -33.50
N LEU A 36 14.27 -16.40 -32.94
CA LEU A 36 13.65 -16.16 -31.64
C LEU A 36 14.58 -16.58 -30.51
N LYS A 37 14.58 -15.80 -29.44
CA LYS A 37 15.26 -16.18 -28.20
C LYS A 37 14.58 -17.41 -27.61
N SER A 38 15.31 -18.52 -27.47
CA SER A 38 14.84 -19.69 -26.72
C SER A 38 14.93 -19.44 -25.22
N MET A 39 13.84 -19.68 -24.48
CA MET A 39 13.80 -19.51 -23.01
C MET A 39 14.24 -20.77 -22.27
N SER A 40 15.07 -20.59 -21.25
CA SER A 40 15.44 -21.58 -20.25
C SER A 40 14.33 -21.76 -19.18
N PRO A 41 14.26 -22.90 -18.46
CA PRO A 41 13.40 -23.04 -17.28
C PRO A 41 13.59 -21.98 -16.19
N VAL A 42 14.74 -21.31 -16.17
CA VAL A 42 15.06 -20.26 -15.20
C VAL A 42 14.70 -18.87 -15.73
N ASP A 43 14.48 -18.74 -17.05
CA ASP A 43 14.22 -17.46 -17.66
C ASP A 43 12.82 -16.94 -17.33
N GLU A 44 12.73 -15.61 -17.27
CA GLU A 44 11.51 -14.89 -17.03
C GLU A 44 11.21 -13.94 -18.19
N ALA A 45 10.00 -14.00 -18.71
CA ALA A 45 9.48 -13.07 -19.69
C ALA A 45 8.58 -12.04 -19.01
N LYS A 46 8.86 -10.75 -19.22
CA LYS A 46 7.99 -9.67 -18.72
C LYS A 46 7.01 -9.27 -19.80
N TYR A 47 5.72 -9.34 -19.50
CA TYR A 47 4.67 -8.91 -20.42
C TYR A 47 3.64 -8.07 -19.69
N MET A 48 3.43 -6.83 -20.14
CA MET A 48 2.47 -5.86 -19.58
C MET A 48 2.62 -5.59 -18.05
N GLY A 49 3.81 -5.83 -17.51
CA GLY A 49 4.14 -5.59 -16.10
C GLY A 49 4.53 -6.86 -15.35
N PRO A 50 3.66 -7.88 -15.27
CA PRO A 50 3.99 -9.13 -14.60
C PRO A 50 5.06 -9.96 -15.30
N GLY A 51 5.80 -10.72 -14.50
CA GLY A 51 6.72 -11.75 -14.98
C GLY A 51 6.01 -13.07 -15.23
N PHE A 52 6.44 -13.78 -16.25
CA PHE A 52 6.01 -15.11 -16.65
C PHE A 52 7.21 -16.03 -16.69
N THR A 53 7.07 -17.22 -16.13
CA THR A 53 8.00 -18.34 -16.23
C THR A 53 7.38 -19.42 -17.11
N TRP A 54 8.12 -20.51 -17.32
CA TRP A 54 7.59 -21.65 -18.06
C TRP A 54 6.33 -22.28 -17.43
N LYS A 55 6.16 -22.17 -16.10
CA LYS A 55 4.96 -22.64 -15.39
C LYS A 55 3.76 -21.71 -15.54
N GLY A 56 3.93 -20.60 -16.25
CA GLY A 56 2.95 -19.53 -16.36
C GLY A 56 3.35 -18.34 -15.48
N ARG A 57 2.38 -17.71 -14.83
CA ARG A 57 2.65 -16.42 -14.19
C ARG A 57 3.49 -16.55 -12.93
N LYS A 58 4.49 -15.68 -12.78
CA LYS A 58 5.31 -15.58 -11.56
C LYS A 58 4.45 -15.06 -10.41
N ALA A 59 4.51 -15.74 -9.27
CA ALA A 59 3.87 -15.27 -8.05
C ALA A 59 4.54 -13.97 -7.58
N VAL A 60 3.75 -12.89 -7.53
CA VAL A 60 4.22 -11.58 -7.06
C VAL A 60 3.79 -11.40 -5.61
N ARG A 61 4.73 -10.98 -4.75
CA ARG A 61 4.42 -10.60 -3.36
C ARG A 61 3.81 -9.18 -3.32
N HIS A 62 2.50 -9.10 -3.57
CA HIS A 62 1.76 -7.82 -3.58
C HIS A 62 1.85 -7.06 -2.24
N THR A 63 1.97 -7.78 -1.12
CA THR A 63 2.12 -7.19 0.22
C THR A 63 3.40 -6.39 0.37
N GLY A 64 4.52 -6.91 -0.15
CA GLY A 64 5.82 -6.22 -0.12
C GLY A 64 5.79 -4.94 -0.94
N LYS A 65 5.25 -5.02 -2.16
CA LYS A 65 5.11 -3.86 -3.06
C LYS A 65 4.22 -2.77 -2.45
N LEU A 66 3.10 -3.16 -1.84
CA LEU A 66 2.23 -2.19 -1.15
C LEU A 66 2.94 -1.57 0.05
N ASN A 67 3.69 -2.35 0.84
CA ASN A 67 4.41 -1.84 2.00
C ASN A 67 5.48 -0.82 1.61
N GLU A 68 6.21 -1.07 0.51
CA GLU A 68 7.18 -0.12 -0.05
C GLU A 68 6.49 1.18 -0.45
N MET A 69 5.40 1.10 -1.24
CA MET A 69 4.63 2.27 -1.67
C MET A 69 4.04 3.07 -0.50
N LEU A 70 3.52 2.39 0.52
CA LEU A 70 3.02 3.04 1.74
C LEU A 70 4.15 3.64 2.57
N GLY A 71 5.31 2.99 2.61
CA GLY A 71 6.52 3.47 3.25
C GLY A 71 6.99 4.79 2.64
N ASP A 72 7.06 4.87 1.32
CA ASP A 72 7.46 6.07 0.58
C ASP A 72 6.49 7.24 0.82
N LEU A 73 5.18 6.97 0.77
CA LEU A 73 4.15 7.97 1.06
C LEU A 73 4.18 8.46 2.52
N THR A 74 4.58 7.58 3.44
CA THR A 74 4.66 7.91 4.88
C THR A 74 5.90 8.73 5.20
N LYS A 75 7.04 8.43 4.54
CA LYS A 75 8.31 9.15 4.70
C LYS A 75 8.26 10.55 4.09
N ALA A 76 7.54 10.72 2.98
CA ALA A 76 7.43 12.03 2.33
C ALA A 76 6.70 13.06 3.23
N PRO A 77 7.21 14.30 3.35
CA PRO A 77 6.59 15.37 4.15
C PRO A 77 5.40 16.02 3.41
N LEU A 78 4.31 15.25 3.26
CA LEU A 78 3.09 15.69 2.54
C LEU A 78 1.97 16.09 3.51
N LYS A 79 0.99 16.85 3.02
CA LYS A 79 -0.26 17.10 3.76
C LYS A 79 -1.16 15.85 3.74
N PRO A 80 -2.02 15.63 4.77
CA PRO A 80 -2.90 14.45 4.81
C PRO A 80 -3.78 14.29 3.57
N HIS A 81 -4.36 15.38 3.06
CA HIS A 81 -5.18 15.36 1.84
C HIS A 81 -4.38 14.96 0.60
N GLN A 82 -3.17 15.50 0.42
CA GLN A 82 -2.29 15.15 -0.70
C GLN A 82 -1.90 13.67 -0.67
N ARG A 83 -1.66 13.10 0.51
CA ARG A 83 -1.37 11.66 0.63
C ARG A 83 -2.55 10.80 0.21
N LEU A 84 -3.77 11.15 0.63
CA LEU A 84 -4.99 10.43 0.23
C LEU A 84 -5.22 10.50 -1.27
N GLU A 85 -4.98 11.68 -1.87
CA GLU A 85 -5.07 11.87 -3.30
C GLU A 85 -4.04 11.02 -4.06
N LEU A 86 -2.77 11.02 -3.65
CA LEU A 86 -1.74 10.16 -4.25
C LEU A 86 -2.07 8.68 -4.11
N LEU A 87 -2.63 8.27 -2.96
CA LEU A 87 -3.05 6.90 -2.73
C LEU A 87 -4.17 6.50 -3.69
N ARG A 88 -5.16 7.39 -3.89
CA ARG A 88 -6.29 7.16 -4.81
C ARG A 88 -5.88 7.14 -6.28
N VAL A 89 -5.03 8.07 -6.69
CA VAL A 89 -4.70 8.30 -8.11
C VAL A 89 -3.57 7.38 -8.59
N PHE A 90 -2.58 7.09 -7.74
CA PHE A 90 -1.40 6.33 -8.16
C PHE A 90 -1.31 4.96 -7.49
N ALA A 91 -1.46 4.90 -6.16
CA ALA A 91 -1.14 3.67 -5.43
C ALA A 91 -2.16 2.56 -5.69
N ILE A 92 -3.46 2.87 -5.56
CA ILE A 92 -4.53 1.91 -5.78
C ILE A 92 -4.57 1.44 -7.24
N PRO A 93 -4.57 2.31 -8.27
CA PRO A 93 -4.64 1.86 -9.65
C PRO A 93 -3.45 1.00 -10.07
N LYS A 94 -2.23 1.32 -9.59
CA LYS A 94 -1.03 0.51 -9.83
C LYS A 94 -1.17 -0.90 -9.23
N LEU A 95 -1.73 -1.00 -8.02
CA LEU A 95 -1.99 -2.28 -7.37
C LEU A 95 -3.10 -3.05 -8.10
N VAL A 96 -4.18 -2.38 -8.50
CA VAL A 96 -5.28 -2.97 -9.25
C VAL A 96 -4.79 -3.54 -10.58
N HIS A 97 -3.96 -2.82 -11.34
CA HIS A 97 -3.36 -3.31 -12.58
C HIS A 97 -2.58 -4.63 -12.38
N ASP A 98 -1.78 -4.71 -11.32
CA ASP A 98 -1.04 -5.94 -11.03
C ASP A 98 -1.95 -7.09 -10.59
N LEU A 99 -3.04 -6.77 -9.90
CA LEU A 99 -4.03 -7.74 -9.37
C LEU A 99 -5.05 -8.19 -10.42
N THR A 100 -5.34 -7.38 -11.44
CA THR A 100 -6.23 -7.75 -12.56
C THR A 100 -5.51 -8.64 -13.56
N LEU A 101 -4.25 -8.32 -13.86
CA LEU A 101 -3.37 -9.27 -14.53
C LEU A 101 -3.06 -10.45 -13.59
N GLY A 102 -3.29 -10.24 -12.27
CA GLY A 102 -3.16 -11.05 -11.05
C GLY A 102 -3.88 -12.40 -11.00
N VAL A 103 -3.32 -13.36 -10.25
CA VAL A 103 -4.16 -14.32 -9.52
C VAL A 103 -4.19 -13.81 -8.08
N ALA A 104 -5.28 -13.15 -7.71
CA ALA A 104 -5.46 -12.56 -6.39
C ALA A 104 -6.45 -13.40 -5.57
N HIS A 105 -6.00 -13.92 -4.43
CA HIS A 105 -6.89 -14.61 -3.51
C HIS A 105 -7.68 -13.60 -2.68
N ARG A 106 -8.94 -13.93 -2.36
CA ARG A 106 -9.84 -13.06 -1.57
C ARG A 106 -9.21 -12.60 -0.24
N ASN A 107 -8.52 -13.51 0.45
CA ASN A 107 -7.86 -13.18 1.72
C ASN A 107 -6.69 -12.21 1.54
N THR A 108 -5.95 -12.34 0.43
CA THR A 108 -4.87 -11.41 0.09
C THR A 108 -5.43 -10.01 -0.17
N LEU A 109 -6.52 -9.90 -0.92
CA LEU A 109 -7.18 -8.61 -1.17
C LEU A 109 -7.67 -7.94 0.12
N LYS A 110 -8.32 -8.71 1.00
CA LYS A 110 -8.75 -8.21 2.32
C LYS A 110 -7.57 -7.72 3.16
N TYR A 111 -6.45 -8.45 3.12
CA TYR A 111 -5.25 -8.07 3.85
C TYR A 111 -4.65 -6.76 3.31
N LEU A 112 -4.58 -6.61 1.98
CA LEU A 112 -4.10 -5.37 1.34
C LEU A 112 -4.98 -4.16 1.71
N ASP A 113 -6.31 -4.31 1.67
CA ASP A 113 -7.23 -3.23 2.08
C ASP A 113 -7.06 -2.86 3.56
N ARG A 114 -6.89 -3.86 4.43
CA ARG A 114 -6.61 -3.64 5.85
C ARG A 114 -5.31 -2.85 6.06
N MET A 115 -4.23 -3.22 5.38
CA MET A 115 -2.95 -2.49 5.46
C MET A 115 -3.09 -1.02 5.06
N ILE A 116 -3.83 -0.73 3.97
CA ILE A 116 -4.08 0.63 3.52
C ILE A 116 -4.85 1.42 4.60
N ARG A 117 -5.92 0.84 5.17
CA ARG A 117 -6.71 1.51 6.20
C ARG A 117 -5.95 1.74 7.49
N GLU A 118 -5.14 0.77 7.92
CA GLU A 118 -4.33 0.88 9.13
C GLU A 118 -3.27 1.98 9.03
N THR A 119 -2.56 2.06 7.90
CA THR A 119 -1.56 3.11 7.67
C THR A 119 -2.18 4.51 7.65
N GLN A 120 -3.35 4.67 7.03
CA GLN A 120 -4.08 5.95 7.03
C GLN A 120 -4.57 6.33 8.44
N ARG A 121 -5.18 5.40 9.18
CA ARG A 121 -5.64 5.63 10.56
C ARG A 121 -4.47 6.02 11.47
N ALA A 122 -3.36 5.30 11.39
CA ALA A 122 -2.18 5.59 12.20
C ALA A 122 -1.61 6.98 11.93
N ARG A 123 -1.76 7.51 10.70
CA ARG A 123 -1.29 8.86 10.36
C ARG A 123 -2.26 9.95 10.79
N ILE A 124 -3.56 9.80 10.53
CA ILE A 124 -4.58 10.76 10.97
C ILE A 124 -4.61 10.83 12.50
N GLY A 125 -4.52 9.69 13.19
CA GLY A 125 -4.43 9.67 14.66
C GLY A 125 -3.18 10.40 15.19
N ARG A 126 -2.07 10.41 14.43
CA ARG A 126 -0.89 11.22 14.76
C ARG A 126 -1.11 12.71 14.51
N SER A 127 -1.73 13.10 13.39
CA SER A 127 -2.01 14.52 13.11
C SER A 127 -3.01 15.11 14.09
N ALA A 128 -4.03 14.35 14.50
CA ALA A 128 -4.99 14.77 15.53
C ALA A 128 -4.37 14.95 16.93
N ARG A 129 -3.26 14.27 17.23
CA ARG A 129 -2.47 14.51 18.46
C ARG A 129 -1.60 15.77 18.37
N THR A 130 -1.15 16.16 17.18
CA THR A 130 -0.23 17.29 16.99
C THR A 130 -0.96 18.61 16.68
N GLU A 131 -2.18 18.55 16.15
CA GLU A 131 -2.89 19.73 15.63
C GLU A 131 -3.86 20.39 16.63
N ASN A 132 -4.10 19.79 17.80
CA ASN A 132 -4.92 20.39 18.87
C ASN A 132 -4.28 20.20 20.25
N PRO A 133 -3.77 21.26 20.90
CA PRO A 133 -3.26 21.16 22.27
C PRO A 133 -4.35 20.75 23.28
N LEU A 134 -5.63 21.02 22.98
CA LEU A 134 -6.76 20.67 23.83
C LEU A 134 -7.11 19.17 23.81
N THR A 135 -6.95 18.48 22.68
CA THR A 135 -7.25 17.03 22.58
C THR A 135 -6.15 16.17 23.19
N ALA A 136 -4.90 16.65 23.19
CA ALA A 136 -3.79 16.02 23.90
C ALA A 136 -3.98 16.04 25.43
N ILE A 137 -4.60 17.10 25.97
CA ILE A 137 -4.94 17.22 27.39
C ILE A 137 -6.07 16.26 27.78
N VAL A 138 -7.11 16.14 26.94
CA VAL A 138 -8.29 15.29 27.22
C VAL A 138 -8.00 13.78 27.10
N THR A 139 -7.10 13.39 26.18
CA THR A 139 -6.77 11.97 25.96
C THR A 139 -5.54 11.48 26.72
N GLY A 140 -4.87 12.37 27.46
CA GLY A 140 -3.78 12.05 28.36
C GLY A 140 -4.31 11.48 29.67
N THR A 141 -4.66 10.19 29.70
CA THR A 141 -4.79 9.45 30.96
C THR A 141 -3.41 9.26 31.59
N LYS A 142 -2.88 10.32 32.21
CA LYS A 142 -1.82 10.26 33.21
C LYS A 142 -2.21 11.26 34.30
N SER A 143 -2.73 10.72 35.39
CA SER A 143 -2.84 11.35 36.73
C SER A 143 -2.97 12.88 36.73
N PHE A 144 -4.18 13.38 36.99
CA PHE A 144 -4.45 14.77 37.37
C PHE A 144 -3.51 15.19 38.52
N GLY A 145 -2.38 15.80 38.18
CA GLY A 145 -1.50 16.50 39.11
C GLY A 145 -1.99 17.94 39.31
N PRO A 146 -1.62 18.59 40.43
CA PRO A 146 -2.27 19.81 40.96
C PRO A 146 -1.95 21.12 40.20
N ASN A 147 -1.58 21.07 38.92
CA ASN A 147 -1.06 22.23 38.18
C ASN A 147 -2.07 22.94 37.28
N VAL A 148 -3.38 22.74 37.47
CA VAL A 148 -4.43 23.54 36.78
C VAL A 148 -4.68 24.88 37.49
N ARG A 149 -3.63 25.51 38.03
CA ARG A 149 -3.72 26.81 38.74
C ARG A 149 -3.38 28.02 37.87
N THR A 150 -3.03 27.85 36.60
CA THR A 150 -2.49 28.95 35.77
C THR A 150 -3.31 29.32 34.54
N ALA A 151 -4.42 28.64 34.27
CA ALA A 151 -5.30 29.03 33.17
C ALA A 151 -6.62 29.58 33.74
N ASN A 152 -6.69 30.91 33.87
CA ASN A 152 -7.95 31.66 34.00
C ASN A 152 -8.76 31.48 32.72
N ILE A 153 -9.41 30.33 32.59
CA ILE A 153 -10.40 30.10 31.54
C ILE A 153 -11.74 30.52 32.13
N PRO A 154 -12.39 31.58 31.62
CA PRO A 154 -13.69 32.00 32.12
C PRO A 154 -14.72 30.89 31.82
N ILE A 155 -15.39 30.41 32.87
CA ILE A 155 -16.48 29.43 32.76
C ILE A 155 -17.78 30.23 32.81
N SER A 156 -18.55 30.24 31.72
CA SER A 156 -19.89 30.83 31.71
C SER A 156 -20.88 29.87 32.37
N VAL A 157 -21.44 30.25 33.52
CA VAL A 157 -22.59 29.60 34.12
C VAL A 157 -23.74 30.61 34.11
N GLY A 158 -24.70 30.43 33.20
CA GLY A 158 -25.78 31.41 32.97
C GLY A 158 -25.32 32.69 32.25
N GLN A 159 -26.04 33.81 32.46
CA GLN A 159 -25.77 35.11 31.81
C GLN A 159 -24.72 35.98 32.51
N SER A 160 -24.04 35.50 33.56
CA SER A 160 -22.98 36.24 34.25
C SER A 160 -21.63 35.52 34.10
N THR A 161 -20.60 36.29 33.75
CA THR A 161 -19.21 35.81 33.67
C THR A 161 -18.55 36.02 35.02
N VAL A 162 -18.13 34.94 35.67
CA VAL A 162 -17.47 34.98 36.99
C VAL A 162 -16.03 34.51 36.83
N VAL A 163 -15.07 35.28 37.36
CA VAL A 163 -13.63 35.06 37.11
C VAL A 163 -12.91 34.52 38.35
N SER A 164 -13.59 34.41 39.50
CA SER A 164 -13.03 33.84 40.73
C SER A 164 -14.02 32.95 41.49
N VAL A 165 -13.49 31.96 42.24
CA VAL A 165 -14.26 31.04 43.08
C VAL A 165 -14.96 31.77 44.25
N GLU A 166 -14.44 32.92 44.66
CA GLU A 166 -14.99 33.73 45.75
C GLU A 166 -16.31 34.42 45.38
N GLU A 167 -16.46 34.81 44.11
CA GLU A 167 -17.67 35.44 43.58
C GLU A 167 -18.81 34.40 43.37
N ALA A 168 -18.48 33.14 43.08
CA ALA A 168 -19.46 32.08 42.88
C ALA A 168 -20.17 31.62 44.17
N LYS A 169 -19.66 31.95 45.35
CA LYS A 169 -20.27 31.61 46.65
C LYS A 169 -21.24 32.66 47.18
N GLN A 170 -21.34 33.82 46.52
CA GLN A 170 -22.19 34.94 46.93
C GLN A 170 -23.41 35.17 46.02
N ALA A 171 -23.59 34.33 44.99
CA ALA A 171 -24.74 34.35 44.08
C ALA A 171 -25.76 33.25 44.42
#